data_AF-A0A6N9TDQ9-F1
#
_entry.id   AF-A0A6N9TDQ9-F1
#
_cell.length_a   1.000
_cell.length_b   1.000
_cell.length_c   1.000
_cell.angle_alpha   90.00
_cell.angle_beta   90.00
_cell.angle_gamma   90.00
#
_symmetry.space_group_name_H-M   'P 1'
#
loop_
_entity.id
_entity.type
_entity.pdbx_description
1 polymer ?
#
loop_
_entity_poly.entity_id
_entity_poly.type
_entity_poly.pdbx_seq_one_letter_code
_entity_poly.pdbx_strand_id
1 'polypeptide(L)'
;MPFRGFVSAILLFVAAGPALANDSTANFAAGGLVLTKTDAIEMRREDLSISLDRITVDYEFVNVSDAPVTTTVAFPLPDLAIDPYGGNVHLPSDDPDDPFLFETRVDGKPVEMTIDRAALHDGKIITERLEKLGIPLAPFGGTVVAALDALPEAEQQALVKDGIATVEEYDAGKGWERHLAPLWSIRLAYHWEQTFPPGATVKVAHSYKPSVASFVATDVGASYFSPEETREFNARYCIEDDIVRAVKKAEAALGPDGGVTYQDSKIDYVLTTGSNWAKPIGTFRLVVDKGAPKNLVSFCASGVKKIAPTKFEVVYRDFLPKEDLHVLILVAPTEE
;
A
#
# COMPACT_ATOMS: atom_id res chain seq x y z
N MET A 1 51.92 6.23 -26.84
CA MET A 1 50.83 5.45 -26.18
C MET A 1 50.42 6.19 -24.92
N PRO A 2 49.18 6.68 -24.82
CA PRO A 2 48.49 6.75 -23.54
C PRO A 2 47.29 5.80 -23.55
N PHE A 3 47.14 5.11 -22.43
CA PHE A 3 46.26 3.98 -22.17
C PHE A 3 44.79 4.43 -22.15
N ARG A 4 43.94 3.73 -22.92
CA ARG A 4 42.47 3.82 -22.83
C ARG A 4 42.03 3.04 -21.60
N GLY A 5 41.56 3.73 -20.56
CA GLY A 5 40.86 3.12 -19.43
C GLY A 5 39.37 3.04 -19.70
N PHE A 6 38.88 1.85 -20.02
CA PHE A 6 37.46 1.49 -19.94
C PHE A 6 37.18 1.09 -18.48
N VAL A 7 36.22 1.73 -17.81
CA VAL A 7 35.60 1.18 -16.59
C VAL A 7 34.09 1.37 -16.70
N SER A 8 33.40 0.23 -16.67
CA SER A 8 31.98 0.02 -16.89
C SER A 8 31.08 0.79 -15.93
N ALA A 9 30.04 1.42 -16.47
CA ALA A 9 28.86 1.81 -15.71
C ALA A 9 28.08 0.54 -15.34
N ILE A 10 28.01 0.23 -14.04
CA ILE A 10 27.13 -0.80 -13.49
C ILE A 10 25.77 -0.12 -13.30
N LEU A 11 24.78 -0.51 -14.11
CA LEU A 11 23.37 -0.18 -13.89
C LEU A 11 22.90 -0.92 -12.63
N LEU A 12 22.55 -0.17 -11.58
CA LEU A 12 21.72 -0.68 -10.50
C LEU A 12 20.26 -0.68 -10.99
N PHE A 13 19.71 -1.86 -11.22
CA PHE A 13 18.27 -2.04 -11.32
C PHE A 13 17.69 -2.02 -9.90
N VAL A 14 16.99 -0.95 -9.54
CA VAL A 14 16.11 -0.94 -8.37
C VAL A 14 14.84 -1.68 -8.78
N ALA A 15 14.68 -2.91 -8.29
CA ALA A 15 13.44 -3.66 -8.46
C ALA A 15 12.41 -3.12 -7.47
N ALA A 16 11.37 -2.44 -7.96
CA ALA A 16 10.18 -2.16 -7.18
C ALA A 16 9.60 -3.51 -6.69
N GLY A 17 9.54 -3.71 -5.37
CA GLY A 17 8.91 -4.89 -4.78
C GLY A 17 7.41 -4.93 -5.09
N PRO A 18 6.80 -6.11 -5.27
CA PRO A 18 5.35 -6.22 -5.46
C PRO A 18 4.65 -5.85 -4.14
N ALA A 19 3.64 -4.97 -4.21
CA ALA A 19 2.73 -4.73 -3.10
C ALA A 19 1.67 -5.86 -3.07
N LEU A 20 1.19 -6.31 -1.89
CA LEU A 20 0.14 -7.34 -1.79
C LEU A 20 -1.09 -6.92 -0.94
N ALA A 21 -2.34 -6.97 -1.47
CA ALA A 21 -3.64 -6.65 -0.84
C ALA A 21 -4.87 -6.94 -1.73
N ASN A 22 -5.28 -8.20 -1.86
CA ASN A 22 -6.60 -8.67 -2.33
C ASN A 22 -6.77 -10.09 -1.76
N ASP A 23 -8.00 -10.51 -1.47
CA ASP A 23 -8.28 -11.81 -0.86
C ASP A 23 -7.63 -12.95 -1.67
N SER A 24 -7.00 -13.87 -0.96
CA SER A 24 -6.43 -15.08 -1.52
C SER A 24 -6.55 -16.20 -0.48
N THR A 25 -6.52 -17.46 -0.92
CA THR A 25 -6.25 -18.56 0.02
C THR A 25 -4.82 -18.44 0.55
N ALA A 26 -4.54 -19.01 1.71
CA ALA A 26 -3.21 -18.99 2.31
C ALA A 26 -2.86 -20.26 3.07
N ASN A 27 -1.56 -20.46 3.33
CA ASN A 27 -0.97 -21.47 4.20
C ASN A 27 0.12 -20.83 5.05
N PHE A 28 0.50 -21.46 6.16
CA PHE A 28 1.64 -21.00 6.97
C PHE A 28 2.94 -21.68 6.52
N ALA A 29 3.99 -20.89 6.28
CA ALA A 29 5.36 -21.37 6.07
C ALA A 29 6.30 -20.79 7.14
N ALA A 30 7.59 -21.15 7.11
CA ALA A 30 8.60 -20.76 8.10
C ALA A 30 8.96 -19.25 8.14
N GLY A 31 8.04 -18.37 7.77
CA GLY A 31 8.22 -16.91 7.79
C GLY A 31 6.90 -16.12 7.78
N GLY A 32 5.78 -16.77 8.12
CA GLY A 32 4.46 -16.15 8.15
C GLY A 32 3.49 -16.71 7.11
N LEU A 33 2.40 -15.97 6.90
CA LEU A 33 1.31 -16.32 6.01
C LEU A 33 1.74 -16.21 4.53
N VAL A 34 1.55 -17.31 3.79
CA VAL A 34 1.87 -17.43 2.37
C VAL A 34 0.60 -17.62 1.57
N LEU A 35 0.32 -16.69 0.66
CA LEU A 35 -0.80 -16.81 -0.25
C LEU A 35 -0.65 -18.03 -1.16
N THR A 36 -1.71 -18.80 -1.29
CA THR A 36 -1.78 -20.00 -2.13
C THR A 36 -2.76 -19.80 -3.28
N LYS A 37 -2.63 -20.65 -4.29
CA LYS A 37 -3.60 -20.75 -5.38
C LYS A 37 -4.55 -21.90 -5.14
N THR A 38 -5.80 -21.74 -5.55
CA THR A 38 -6.81 -22.80 -5.51
C THR A 38 -7.52 -22.91 -6.86
N ASP A 39 -7.80 -24.14 -7.29
CA ASP A 39 -8.62 -24.46 -8.46
C ASP A 39 -10.07 -24.79 -8.08
N ALA A 40 -10.38 -24.85 -6.79
CA ALA A 40 -11.70 -25.22 -6.29
C ALA A 40 -12.63 -24.02 -6.07
N ILE A 41 -12.09 -22.81 -5.89
CA ILE A 41 -12.87 -21.61 -5.56
C ILE A 41 -12.68 -20.55 -6.64
N GLU A 42 -13.79 -20.11 -7.22
CA GLU A 42 -13.85 -19.03 -8.20
C GLU A 42 -14.32 -17.73 -7.54
N MET A 43 -13.59 -16.63 -7.78
CA MET A 43 -14.07 -15.27 -7.49
C MET A 43 -14.98 -14.82 -8.64
N ARG A 44 -16.29 -14.84 -8.44
CA ARG A 44 -17.29 -14.47 -9.46
C ARG A 44 -17.45 -12.96 -9.57
N ARG A 45 -17.32 -12.25 -8.46
CA ARG A 45 -17.52 -10.81 -8.39
C ARG A 45 -16.62 -10.20 -7.34
N GLU A 46 -16.10 -9.03 -7.65
CA GLU A 46 -15.46 -8.09 -6.72
C GLU A 46 -16.05 -6.69 -6.98
N ASP A 47 -16.67 -6.10 -5.97
CA ASP A 47 -17.11 -4.71 -5.95
C ASP A 47 -16.22 -3.93 -4.98
N LEU A 48 -15.23 -3.22 -5.52
CA LEU A 48 -14.28 -2.41 -4.77
C LEU A 48 -14.72 -0.93 -4.79
N SER A 49 -14.76 -0.30 -3.63
CA SER A 49 -14.97 1.14 -3.49
C SER A 49 -13.84 1.77 -2.68
N ILE A 50 -13.20 2.80 -3.22
CA ILE A 50 -12.08 3.51 -2.61
C ILE A 50 -12.47 4.97 -2.42
N SER A 51 -12.19 5.50 -1.23
CA SER A 51 -12.31 6.92 -0.89
C SER A 51 -11.23 7.28 0.14
N LEU A 52 -11.08 8.58 0.44
CA LEU A 52 -10.15 9.04 1.47
C LEU A 52 -10.51 8.56 2.89
N ASP A 53 -11.81 8.33 3.17
CA ASP A 53 -12.26 7.92 4.52
C ASP A 53 -12.34 6.41 4.68
N ARG A 54 -12.71 5.69 3.61
CA ARG A 54 -13.04 4.27 3.69
C ARG A 54 -12.77 3.53 2.37
N ILE A 55 -12.21 2.34 2.51
CA ILE A 55 -12.22 1.30 1.48
C ILE A 55 -13.23 0.23 1.89
N THR A 56 -14.07 -0.19 0.94
CA THR A 56 -14.96 -1.34 1.09
C THR A 56 -14.79 -2.27 -0.10
N VAL A 57 -14.83 -3.58 0.14
CA VAL A 57 -14.81 -4.56 -0.92
C VAL A 57 -15.78 -5.69 -0.63
N ASP A 58 -16.66 -5.98 -1.59
CA ASP A 58 -17.60 -7.10 -1.54
C ASP A 58 -17.21 -8.15 -2.59
N TYR A 59 -17.03 -9.38 -2.14
CA TYR A 59 -16.72 -10.53 -2.98
C TYR A 59 -17.89 -11.52 -3.05
N GLU A 60 -18.05 -12.15 -4.20
CA GLU A 60 -18.85 -13.36 -4.35
C GLU A 60 -17.95 -14.52 -4.78
N PHE A 61 -17.75 -15.47 -3.87
CA PHE A 61 -16.98 -16.69 -4.12
C PHE A 61 -17.90 -17.88 -4.34
N VAL A 62 -17.50 -18.79 -5.23
CA VAL A 62 -18.21 -20.06 -5.46
C VAL A 62 -17.22 -21.21 -5.44
N ASN A 63 -17.46 -22.19 -4.59
CA ASN A 63 -16.77 -23.48 -4.69
C ASN A 63 -17.36 -24.28 -5.85
N VAL A 64 -16.54 -24.58 -6.86
CA VAL A 64 -16.93 -25.29 -8.08
C VAL A 64 -16.59 -26.79 -8.05
N SER A 65 -16.03 -27.28 -6.94
CA SER A 65 -15.88 -28.71 -6.68
C SER A 65 -17.19 -29.35 -6.17
N ASP A 66 -17.18 -30.67 -6.04
CA ASP A 66 -18.31 -31.49 -5.56
C ASP A 66 -18.33 -31.70 -4.04
N ALA A 67 -17.27 -31.28 -3.33
CA ALA A 67 -17.13 -31.41 -1.90
C ALA A 67 -16.93 -30.05 -1.20
N PRO A 68 -17.32 -29.90 0.07
CA PRO A 68 -16.97 -28.71 0.85
C PRO A 68 -15.45 -28.49 0.89
N VAL A 69 -15.02 -27.24 0.75
CA VAL A 69 -13.61 -26.84 0.87
C VAL A 69 -13.47 -25.94 2.09
N THR A 70 -12.58 -26.30 3.02
CA THR A 70 -12.19 -25.44 4.14
C THR A 70 -10.76 -24.99 3.94
N THR A 71 -10.50 -23.70 4.04
CA THR A 71 -9.18 -23.11 3.83
C THR A 71 -9.03 -21.80 4.59
N THR A 72 -7.78 -21.43 4.90
CA THR A 72 -7.46 -20.09 5.39
C THR A 72 -7.65 -19.08 4.26
N VAL A 73 -8.55 -18.11 4.46
CA VAL A 73 -8.66 -16.93 3.62
C VAL A 73 -7.84 -15.82 4.27
N ALA A 74 -7.09 -15.08 3.45
CA ALA A 74 -6.28 -13.98 3.91
C ALA A 74 -6.49 -12.73 3.04
N PHE A 75 -6.62 -11.60 3.72
CA PHE A 75 -6.58 -10.26 3.15
C PHE A 75 -5.26 -9.59 3.55
N PRO A 76 -4.24 -9.61 2.68
CA PRO A 76 -3.01 -8.87 2.91
C PRO A 76 -3.29 -7.36 2.79
N LEU A 77 -2.46 -6.54 3.43
CA LEU A 77 -2.39 -5.09 3.21
C LEU A 77 -1.08 -4.73 2.50
N PRO A 78 -1.04 -3.61 1.75
CA PRO A 78 0.20 -3.14 1.15
C PRO A 78 1.29 -2.98 2.21
N ASP A 79 2.54 -3.22 1.83
CA ASP A 79 3.68 -3.08 2.74
C ASP A 79 3.76 -1.63 3.24
N LEU A 80 3.86 -1.47 4.56
CA LEU A 80 3.87 -0.17 5.23
C LEU A 80 5.29 0.18 5.64
N ALA A 81 5.87 1.17 4.99
CA ALA A 81 7.18 1.71 5.33
C ALA A 81 7.04 3.10 5.94
N ILE A 82 8.06 3.52 6.68
CA ILE A 82 8.24 4.93 7.06
C ILE A 82 9.21 5.56 6.08
N ASP A 83 8.91 6.78 5.66
CA ASP A 83 9.93 7.67 5.13
C ASP A 83 10.56 8.45 6.30
N PRO A 84 11.79 8.11 6.71
CA PRO A 84 12.44 8.77 7.85
C PRO A 84 12.73 10.25 7.57
N TYR A 85 12.69 10.69 6.31
CA TYR A 85 13.09 12.05 5.92
C TYR A 85 11.93 13.00 5.60
N GLY A 86 10.66 12.58 5.66
CA GLY A 86 9.57 13.54 5.43
C GLY A 86 8.17 13.04 5.06
N GLY A 87 7.81 11.79 5.31
CA GLY A 87 6.47 11.28 5.06
C GLY A 87 5.70 11.00 6.35
N ASN A 88 4.68 11.80 6.67
CA ASN A 88 3.73 11.43 7.72
C ASN A 88 2.77 10.37 7.16
N VAL A 89 3.06 9.10 7.41
CA VAL A 89 2.07 8.03 7.23
C VAL A 89 1.04 8.20 8.33
N HIS A 90 -0.16 8.68 7.98
CA HIS A 90 -1.25 8.75 8.94
C HIS A 90 -1.90 7.36 9.04
N LEU A 91 -1.69 6.69 10.16
CA LEU A 91 -2.42 5.46 10.47
C LEU A 91 -3.80 5.79 11.03
N PRO A 92 -4.86 5.08 10.62
CA PRO A 92 -6.20 5.27 11.16
C PRO A 92 -6.36 5.01 12.67
N SER A 93 -5.45 4.25 13.29
CA SER A 93 -5.47 3.88 14.69
C SER A 93 -4.04 3.80 15.26
N ASP A 94 -3.90 4.14 16.55
CA ASP A 94 -2.67 3.94 17.33
C ASP A 94 -2.54 2.48 17.83
N ASP A 95 -3.58 1.67 17.63
CA ASP A 95 -3.55 0.24 17.98
C ASP A 95 -2.66 -0.53 16.98
N PRO A 96 -1.50 -1.06 17.41
CA PRO A 96 -0.66 -1.87 16.54
C PRO A 96 -1.34 -3.20 16.12
N ASP A 97 -2.40 -3.59 16.85
CA ASP A 97 -3.24 -4.76 16.58
C ASP A 97 -4.44 -4.49 15.69
N ASP A 98 -4.74 -3.25 15.33
CA ASP A 98 -5.69 -2.95 14.25
C ASP A 98 -5.48 -1.54 13.66
N PRO A 99 -4.34 -1.31 12.97
CA PRO A 99 -4.00 0.04 12.50
C PRO A 99 -4.97 0.59 11.46
N PHE A 100 -5.76 -0.27 10.80
CA PHE A 100 -6.66 0.08 9.68
C PHE A 100 -8.14 0.03 10.05
N LEU A 101 -8.49 -0.34 11.29
CA LEU A 101 -9.87 -0.52 11.72
C LEU A 101 -10.62 -1.48 10.78
N PHE A 102 -10.02 -2.65 10.55
CA PHE A 102 -10.48 -3.62 9.56
C PHE A 102 -11.64 -4.46 10.12
N GLU A 103 -12.72 -4.53 9.36
CA GLU A 103 -13.87 -5.38 9.64
C GLU A 103 -14.12 -6.32 8.46
N THR A 104 -14.38 -7.60 8.76
CA THR A 104 -14.83 -8.60 7.78
C THR A 104 -16.16 -9.24 8.17
N ARG A 105 -16.98 -9.54 7.16
CA ARG A 105 -18.25 -10.25 7.30
C ARG A 105 -18.35 -11.34 6.26
N VAL A 106 -18.91 -12.49 6.66
CA VAL A 106 -19.25 -13.59 5.76
C VAL A 106 -20.75 -13.85 5.84
N ASP A 107 -21.42 -13.80 4.68
CA ASP A 107 -22.88 -13.86 4.55
C ASP A 107 -23.60 -12.93 5.54
N GLY A 108 -23.05 -11.72 5.70
CA GLY A 108 -23.56 -10.66 6.58
C GLY A 108 -23.21 -10.79 8.07
N LYS A 109 -22.55 -11.89 8.48
CA LYS A 109 -22.15 -12.13 9.88
C LYS A 109 -20.70 -11.71 10.11
N PRO A 110 -20.38 -10.98 11.20
CA PRO A 110 -19.00 -10.70 11.56
C PRO A 110 -18.17 -11.98 11.68
N VAL A 111 -16.92 -11.92 11.24
CA VAL A 111 -15.94 -12.99 11.42
C VAL A 111 -14.81 -12.52 12.31
N GLU A 112 -14.41 -13.36 13.26
CA GLU A 112 -13.21 -13.14 14.06
C GLU A 112 -11.98 -13.51 13.22
N MET A 113 -10.98 -12.64 13.24
CA MET A 113 -9.80 -12.72 12.40
C MET A 113 -8.55 -12.62 13.25
N THR A 114 -7.46 -13.17 12.73
CA THR A 114 -6.12 -13.03 13.27
C THR A 114 -5.28 -12.21 12.31
N ILE A 115 -4.29 -11.48 12.83
CA ILE A 115 -3.34 -10.70 12.01
C ILE A 115 -1.99 -11.40 12.03
N ASP A 116 -1.52 -11.77 10.84
CA ASP A 116 -0.13 -12.19 10.62
C ASP A 116 0.73 -10.98 10.26
N ARG A 117 2.00 -10.99 10.70
CA ARG A 117 2.92 -9.87 10.54
C ARG A 117 4.29 -10.33 10.08
N ALA A 118 4.86 -9.59 9.14
CA ALA A 118 6.26 -9.76 8.76
C ALA A 118 6.95 -8.42 8.59
N ALA A 119 8.18 -8.29 9.09
CA ALA A 119 9.04 -7.16 8.77
C ALA A 119 9.86 -7.49 7.52
N LEU A 120 9.94 -6.55 6.57
CA LEU A 120 10.65 -6.72 5.31
C LEU A 120 11.62 -5.57 5.06
N HIS A 121 12.81 -5.91 4.61
CA HIS A 121 13.81 -4.98 4.09
C HIS A 121 14.28 -5.46 2.72
N ASP A 122 14.21 -4.61 1.70
CA ASP A 122 14.51 -4.94 0.30
C ASP A 122 13.82 -6.23 -0.19
N GLY A 123 12.54 -6.39 0.18
CA GLY A 123 11.73 -7.57 -0.16
C GLY A 123 12.10 -8.86 0.58
N LYS A 124 13.10 -8.83 1.48
CA LYS A 124 13.48 -9.97 2.32
C LYS A 124 12.84 -9.87 3.69
N ILE A 125 12.28 -10.98 4.17
CA ILE A 125 11.73 -11.07 5.53
C ILE A 125 12.87 -11.02 6.54
N ILE A 126 12.80 -10.07 7.46
CA ILE A 126 13.76 -9.85 8.55
C ILE A 126 13.14 -10.04 9.95
N THR A 127 11.89 -10.53 10.03
CA THR A 127 11.11 -10.71 11.27
C THR A 127 11.92 -11.35 12.40
N GLU A 128 12.46 -12.56 12.18
CA GLU A 128 13.20 -13.27 13.24
C GLU A 128 14.42 -12.49 13.75
N ARG A 129 15.05 -11.69 12.88
CA ARG A 129 16.22 -10.89 13.26
C ARG A 129 15.80 -9.78 14.23
N LEU A 130 14.72 -9.07 13.91
CA LEU A 130 14.19 -8.01 14.77
C LEU A 130 13.71 -8.58 16.10
N GLU A 131 12.99 -9.70 16.09
CA GLU A 131 12.52 -10.37 17.31
C GLU A 131 13.67 -10.82 18.22
N LYS A 132 14.73 -11.43 17.66
CA LYS A 132 15.93 -11.82 18.42
C LYS A 132 16.63 -10.64 19.08
N LEU A 133 16.55 -9.46 18.46
CA LEU A 133 17.10 -8.21 18.98
C LEU A 133 16.12 -7.46 19.91
N GLY A 134 14.91 -7.98 20.11
CA GLY A 134 13.87 -7.32 20.92
C GLY A 134 13.32 -6.03 20.30
N ILE A 135 13.44 -5.88 18.98
CA ILE A 135 12.97 -4.71 18.24
C ILE A 135 11.52 -4.96 17.80
N PRO A 136 10.56 -4.06 18.11
CA PRO A 136 9.20 -4.16 17.59
C PRO A 136 9.15 -4.15 16.05
N LEU A 137 8.30 -4.99 15.45
CA LEU A 137 8.24 -5.16 13.99
C LEU A 137 7.66 -3.95 13.25
N ALA A 138 6.68 -3.26 13.86
CA ALA A 138 6.03 -2.10 13.27
C ALA A 138 6.96 -0.89 13.36
N PRO A 139 7.56 -0.41 12.25
CA PRO A 139 8.60 0.62 12.30
C PRO A 139 8.09 1.95 12.88
N PHE A 140 6.77 2.17 12.88
CA PHE A 140 6.10 3.40 13.35
C PHE A 140 5.72 3.37 14.82
N GLY A 141 5.98 2.25 15.50
CA GLY A 141 5.76 2.17 16.94
C GLY A 141 6.69 3.13 17.67
N GLY A 142 6.14 3.93 18.59
CA GLY A 142 6.90 4.92 19.36
C GLY A 142 8.05 4.36 20.21
N THR A 143 8.16 3.03 20.34
CA THR A 143 9.23 2.35 21.08
C THR A 143 10.38 1.85 20.19
N VAL A 144 10.25 1.90 18.86
CA VAL A 144 11.24 1.31 17.93
C VAL A 144 12.59 2.01 18.01
N VAL A 145 12.61 3.35 17.95
CA VAL A 145 13.86 4.14 18.01
C VAL A 145 14.59 3.87 19.34
N ALA A 146 13.87 3.87 20.46
CA ALA A 146 14.44 3.54 21.76
C ALA A 146 15.00 2.12 21.83
N ALA A 147 14.33 1.15 21.19
CA ALA A 147 14.83 -0.23 21.12
C ALA A 147 16.11 -0.33 20.27
N LEU A 148 16.17 0.38 19.13
CA LEU A 148 17.36 0.44 18.28
C LEU A 148 18.55 1.09 18.99
N ASP A 149 18.33 2.21 19.67
CA ASP A 149 19.37 2.94 20.40
C ASP A 149 19.90 2.18 21.63
N ALA A 150 19.06 1.31 22.22
CA ALA A 150 19.44 0.47 23.35
C ALA A 150 20.29 -0.76 22.96
N LEU A 151 20.43 -1.07 21.67
CA LEU A 151 21.25 -2.20 21.21
C LEU A 151 22.74 -1.97 21.49
N PRO A 152 23.54 -3.03 21.70
CA PRO A 152 24.99 -2.94 21.70
C PRO A 152 25.51 -2.29 20.41
N GLU A 153 26.59 -1.51 20.52
CA GLU A 153 27.16 -0.76 19.38
C GLU A 153 27.45 -1.64 18.16
N ALA A 154 27.91 -2.88 18.37
CA ALA A 154 28.18 -3.82 17.30
C ALA A 154 26.91 -4.20 16.50
N GLU A 155 25.77 -4.35 17.17
CA GLU A 155 24.48 -4.65 16.52
C GLU A 155 23.92 -3.42 15.80
N GLN A 156 24.07 -2.22 16.40
CA GLN A 156 23.72 -0.97 15.73
C GLN A 156 24.50 -0.80 14.42
N GLN A 157 25.83 -1.00 14.46
CA GLN A 157 26.68 -0.93 13.27
C GLN A 157 26.32 -1.98 12.23
N ALA A 158 25.94 -3.20 12.65
CA ALA A 158 25.50 -4.25 11.75
C ALA A 158 24.19 -3.88 11.04
N LEU A 159 23.19 -3.36 11.75
CA LEU A 159 21.92 -2.92 11.16
C LEU A 159 22.11 -1.77 10.17
N VAL A 160 22.97 -0.78 10.50
CA VAL A 160 23.29 0.33 9.59
C VAL A 160 24.03 -0.15 8.35
N LYS A 161 25.02 -1.03 8.52
CA LYS A 161 25.77 -1.61 7.40
C LYS A 161 24.87 -2.39 6.45
N ASP A 162 23.87 -3.07 6.99
CA ASP A 162 22.92 -3.87 6.21
C ASP A 162 21.76 -3.02 5.63
N GLY A 163 21.73 -1.71 5.90
CA GLY A 163 20.69 -0.80 5.40
C GLY A 163 19.35 -0.91 6.13
N ILE A 164 19.25 -1.73 7.19
CA ILE A 164 18.01 -1.94 7.96
C ILE A 164 17.72 -0.75 8.89
N ALA A 165 18.74 0.03 9.25
CA ALA A 165 18.58 1.28 9.97
C ALA A 165 19.50 2.36 9.39
N THR A 166 19.18 3.63 9.62
CA THR A 166 20.06 4.76 9.30
C THR A 166 20.36 5.56 10.57
N VAL A 167 21.44 6.33 10.52
CA VAL A 167 21.80 7.25 11.61
C VAL A 167 21.16 8.60 11.33
N GLU A 168 20.43 9.11 12.32
CA GLU A 168 19.95 10.48 12.35
C GLU A 168 20.68 11.26 13.43
N GLU A 169 21.23 12.42 13.04
CA GLU A 169 21.88 13.34 13.97
C GLU A 169 21.20 14.71 13.88
N TYR A 170 20.74 15.21 15.01
CA TYR A 170 20.09 16.52 15.08
C TYR A 170 20.36 17.19 16.44
N ASP A 171 20.18 18.52 16.50
CA ASP A 171 20.20 19.28 17.74
C ASP A 171 18.82 19.90 18.00
N ALA A 172 18.10 19.34 18.98
CA ALA A 172 16.79 19.82 19.39
C ALA A 172 16.86 20.93 20.47
N GLY A 173 17.99 21.65 20.55
CA GLY A 173 18.26 22.68 21.55
C GLY A 173 18.88 22.14 22.85
N LYS A 174 19.35 20.89 22.84
CA LYS A 174 20.01 20.22 23.97
C LYS A 174 21.43 19.73 23.63
N GLY A 175 21.93 20.07 22.44
CA GLY A 175 23.16 19.56 21.87
C GLY A 175 22.88 18.49 20.82
N TRP A 176 23.93 18.07 20.11
CA TRP A 176 23.85 17.03 19.11
C TRP A 176 23.46 15.69 19.74
N GLU A 177 22.34 15.15 19.27
CA GLU A 177 21.83 13.82 19.60
C GLU A 177 22.00 12.91 18.37
N ARG A 178 22.27 11.62 18.61
CA ARG A 178 22.42 10.59 17.57
C ARG A 178 21.42 9.47 17.86
N HIS A 179 20.56 9.20 16.90
CA HIS A 179 19.54 8.16 16.96
C HIS A 179 19.62 7.24 15.75
N LEU A 180 19.09 6.02 15.88
CA LEU A 180 18.81 5.15 14.75
C LEU A 180 17.36 5.28 14.29
N ALA A 181 17.16 5.42 12.99
CA ALA A 181 15.85 5.38 12.35
C ALA A 181 15.65 4.07 11.57
N PRO A 182 14.46 3.45 11.64
CA PRO A 182 14.16 2.19 10.96
C PRO A 182 14.05 2.37 9.44
N LEU A 183 14.63 1.45 8.67
CA LEU A 183 14.56 1.39 7.20
C LEU A 183 13.96 0.06 6.70
N TRP A 184 12.92 -0.41 7.38
CA TRP A 184 12.15 -1.58 6.96
C TRP A 184 10.67 -1.25 6.85
N SER A 185 9.95 -2.13 6.16
CA SER A 185 8.50 -2.12 6.05
C SER A 185 7.88 -3.23 6.88
N ILE A 186 6.61 -3.07 7.25
CA ILE A 186 5.81 -4.14 7.83
C ILE A 186 4.70 -4.56 6.86
N ARG A 187 4.55 -5.86 6.69
CA ARG A 187 3.42 -6.49 6.01
C ARG A 187 2.44 -7.00 7.05
N LEU A 188 1.17 -6.71 6.84
CA LEU A 188 0.05 -7.20 7.66
C LEU A 188 -0.87 -8.06 6.78
N ALA A 189 -1.38 -9.15 7.32
CA ALA A 189 -2.43 -9.93 6.67
C ALA A 189 -3.48 -10.36 7.69
N TYR A 190 -4.72 -9.93 7.48
CA TYR A 190 -5.87 -10.41 8.22
C TYR A 190 -6.28 -11.76 7.67
N HIS A 191 -6.51 -12.76 8.52
CA HIS A 191 -6.86 -14.09 8.05
C HIS A 191 -7.83 -14.81 8.98
N TRP A 192 -8.62 -15.72 8.40
CA TRP A 192 -9.58 -16.56 9.10
C TRP A 192 -9.80 -17.88 8.35
N GLU A 193 -10.33 -18.90 9.03
CA GLU A 193 -10.75 -20.15 8.40
C GLU A 193 -12.14 -19.99 7.77
N GLN A 194 -12.28 -20.35 6.50
CA GLN A 194 -13.54 -20.29 5.78
C GLN A 194 -13.89 -21.64 5.13
N THR A 195 -15.13 -22.07 5.33
CA THR A 195 -15.71 -23.20 4.59
C THR A 195 -16.58 -22.71 3.45
N PHE A 196 -16.34 -23.22 2.25
CA PHE A 196 -17.12 -22.95 1.05
C PHE A 196 -17.91 -24.21 0.65
N PRO A 197 -19.24 -24.21 0.79
CA PRO A 197 -20.08 -25.34 0.38
C PRO A 197 -20.07 -25.52 -1.15
N PRO A 198 -20.19 -26.76 -1.66
CA PRO A 198 -20.13 -27.02 -3.10
C PRO A 198 -21.31 -26.34 -3.83
N GLY A 199 -21.00 -25.59 -4.88
CA GLY A 199 -21.97 -24.89 -5.74
C GLY A 199 -22.67 -23.69 -5.10
N ALA A 200 -22.45 -23.39 -3.83
CA ALA A 200 -23.05 -22.24 -3.14
C ALA A 200 -22.20 -20.98 -3.34
N THR A 201 -22.87 -19.82 -3.39
CA THR A 201 -22.20 -18.52 -3.31
C THR A 201 -21.99 -18.14 -1.86
N VAL A 202 -20.74 -17.87 -1.49
CA VAL A 202 -20.35 -17.29 -0.21
C VAL A 202 -20.02 -15.82 -0.45
N LYS A 203 -20.62 -14.93 0.34
CA LYS A 203 -20.37 -13.48 0.25
C LYS A 203 -19.41 -13.06 1.34
N VAL A 204 -18.33 -12.40 0.97
CA VAL A 204 -17.33 -11.87 1.89
C VAL A 204 -17.30 -10.35 1.71
N ALA A 205 -17.39 -9.59 2.79
CA ALA A 205 -17.42 -8.13 2.75
C ALA A 205 -16.42 -7.55 3.75
N HIS A 206 -15.53 -6.69 3.26
CA HIS A 206 -14.54 -5.99 4.08
C HIS A 206 -14.78 -4.49 4.12
N SER A 207 -14.37 -3.87 5.23
CA SER A 207 -14.40 -2.43 5.41
C SER A 207 -13.23 -1.99 6.29
N TYR A 208 -12.42 -1.05 5.81
CA TYR A 208 -11.25 -0.55 6.56
C TYR A 208 -10.87 0.86 6.09
N LYS A 209 -10.20 1.62 6.96
CA LYS A 209 -9.74 2.96 6.61
C LYS A 209 -8.40 2.86 5.88
N PRO A 210 -8.21 3.53 4.72
CA PRO A 210 -6.92 3.52 4.05
C PRO A 210 -5.86 4.20 4.92
N SER A 211 -4.62 3.72 4.86
CA SER A 211 -3.50 4.58 5.20
C SER A 211 -3.32 5.57 4.06
N VAL A 212 -3.21 6.86 4.40
CA VAL A 212 -2.98 7.92 3.43
C VAL A 212 -1.61 8.50 3.72
N ALA A 213 -0.68 8.29 2.80
CA ALA A 213 0.53 9.10 2.77
C ALA A 213 0.12 10.49 2.28
N SER A 214 0.17 11.47 3.18
CA SER A 214 -0.17 12.86 2.89
C SER A 214 1.09 13.70 2.81
N PHE A 215 1.25 14.39 1.69
CA PHE A 215 2.36 15.32 1.47
C PHE A 215 1.86 16.76 1.57
N VAL A 216 2.71 17.63 2.12
CA VAL A 216 2.39 19.05 2.30
C VAL A 216 2.13 19.74 0.97
N ALA A 217 2.75 19.27 -0.13
CA ALA A 217 2.51 19.74 -1.48
C ALA A 217 2.35 18.56 -2.45
N THR A 218 1.82 18.84 -3.64
CA THR A 218 1.69 17.83 -4.69
C THR A 218 3.00 17.60 -5.43
N ASP A 219 3.30 16.33 -5.70
CA ASP A 219 4.45 15.94 -6.52
C ASP A 219 4.16 16.12 -8.04
N VAL A 220 2.90 16.39 -8.41
CA VAL A 220 2.50 16.56 -9.81
C VAL A 220 3.13 17.82 -10.42
N GLY A 221 4.10 17.61 -11.30
CA GLY A 221 4.81 18.71 -11.95
C GLY A 221 5.82 19.42 -11.04
N ALA A 222 6.18 18.80 -9.91
CA ALA A 222 7.18 19.28 -8.99
C ALA A 222 8.51 19.60 -9.67
N SER A 223 9.07 20.77 -9.39
CA SER A 223 10.34 21.22 -9.99
C SER A 223 11.58 20.50 -9.44
N TYR A 224 11.44 19.83 -8.28
CA TYR A 224 12.52 19.09 -7.64
C TYR A 224 12.67 17.66 -8.16
N PHE A 225 11.67 17.13 -8.89
CA PHE A 225 11.81 15.86 -9.58
C PHE A 225 12.69 16.02 -10.83
N SER A 226 13.63 15.10 -10.99
CA SER A 226 14.30 14.87 -12.26
C SER A 226 13.28 14.45 -13.32
N PRO A 227 13.64 14.55 -14.62
CA PRO A 227 12.77 14.07 -15.69
C PRO A 227 12.43 12.58 -15.59
N GLU A 228 13.28 11.77 -14.96
CA GLU A 228 13.04 10.35 -14.74
C GLU A 228 12.02 10.12 -13.64
N GLU A 229 12.23 10.71 -12.46
CA GLU A 229 11.27 10.64 -11.34
C GLU A 229 9.88 11.15 -11.74
N THR A 230 9.81 12.23 -12.54
CA THR A 230 8.55 12.73 -13.08
C THR A 230 7.83 11.69 -13.94
N ARG A 231 8.57 10.98 -14.80
CA ARG A 231 7.98 9.94 -15.67
C ARG A 231 7.51 8.74 -14.86
N GLU A 232 8.30 8.31 -13.89
CA GLU A 232 7.95 7.19 -13.00
C GLU A 232 6.72 7.50 -12.16
N PHE A 233 6.67 8.69 -11.56
CA PHE A 233 5.52 9.14 -10.77
C PHE A 233 4.25 9.24 -11.63
N ASN A 234 4.36 9.85 -12.82
CA ASN A 234 3.22 9.93 -13.75
C ASN A 234 2.77 8.55 -14.23
N ALA A 235 3.69 7.64 -14.51
CA ALA A 235 3.37 6.29 -14.94
C ALA A 235 2.67 5.49 -13.82
N ARG A 236 3.13 5.59 -12.58
CA ARG A 236 2.55 4.88 -11.43
C ARG A 236 1.07 5.22 -11.21
N TYR A 237 0.69 6.49 -11.34
CA TYR A 237 -0.67 6.95 -11.10
C TYR A 237 -1.47 7.25 -12.38
N CYS A 238 -0.92 6.93 -13.55
CA CYS A 238 -1.48 7.28 -14.86
C CYS A 238 -1.89 8.75 -15.00
N ILE A 239 -0.99 9.65 -14.59
CA ILE A 239 -1.24 11.09 -14.57
C ILE A 239 -1.26 11.64 -15.99
N GLU A 240 -2.44 12.13 -16.40
CA GLU A 240 -2.66 12.71 -17.71
C GLU A 240 -2.27 14.20 -17.76
N ASP A 241 -1.97 14.70 -18.97
CA ASP A 241 -1.52 16.08 -19.17
C ASP A 241 -2.55 17.13 -18.71
N ASP A 242 -3.84 16.79 -18.67
CA ASP A 242 -4.89 17.69 -18.20
C ASP A 242 -4.83 17.91 -16.68
N ILE A 243 -4.51 16.87 -15.90
CA ILE A 243 -4.23 16.96 -14.47
C ILE A 243 -3.01 17.85 -14.24
N VAL A 244 -1.92 17.62 -14.98
CA VAL A 244 -0.70 18.44 -14.88
C VAL A 244 -1.00 19.91 -15.19
N ARG A 245 -1.80 20.19 -16.24
CA ARG A 245 -2.22 21.56 -16.57
C ARG A 245 -3.11 22.18 -15.49
N ALA A 246 -4.00 21.40 -14.88
CA ALA A 246 -4.89 21.87 -13.82
C ALA A 246 -4.09 22.30 -12.59
N VAL A 247 -3.10 21.50 -12.18
CA VAL A 247 -2.17 21.82 -11.07
C VAL A 247 -1.41 23.10 -11.37
N LYS A 248 -0.72 23.19 -12.52
CA LYS A 248 0.04 24.39 -12.92
C LYS A 248 -0.81 25.65 -12.99
N LYS A 249 -2.07 25.52 -13.42
CA LYS A 249 -3.02 26.65 -13.46
C LYS A 249 -3.39 27.11 -12.05
N ALA A 250 -3.60 26.17 -11.12
CA ALA A 250 -3.87 26.50 -9.73
C ALA A 250 -2.67 27.20 -9.08
N GLU A 251 -1.44 26.75 -9.37
CA GLU A 251 -0.20 27.34 -8.83
C GLU A 251 -0.02 28.77 -9.34
N ALA A 252 -0.18 28.97 -10.65
CA ALA A 252 -0.09 30.29 -11.25
C ALA A 252 -1.13 31.28 -10.69
N ALA A 253 -2.28 30.79 -10.20
CA ALA A 253 -3.33 31.63 -9.62
C ALA A 253 -3.02 32.14 -8.21
N LEU A 254 -2.15 31.46 -7.44
CA LEU A 254 -1.76 31.89 -6.10
C LEU A 254 -0.69 33.01 -6.09
N GLY A 255 0.01 33.22 -7.21
CA GLY A 255 1.08 34.22 -7.31
C GLY A 255 2.40 33.77 -6.66
N PRO A 256 3.44 34.63 -6.67
CA PRO A 256 4.78 34.28 -6.21
C PRO A 256 4.90 34.03 -4.70
N ASP A 257 3.96 34.56 -3.90
CA ASP A 257 3.89 34.36 -2.44
C ASP A 257 2.81 33.32 -2.06
N GLY A 258 2.33 32.57 -3.05
CA GLY A 258 1.25 31.59 -2.93
C GLY A 258 1.61 30.38 -2.06
N GLY A 259 0.66 29.91 -1.26
CA GLY A 259 0.78 28.66 -0.49
C GLY A 259 0.61 27.40 -1.33
N VAL A 260 0.26 26.29 -0.68
CA VAL A 260 0.03 24.99 -1.32
C VAL A 260 -1.28 24.98 -2.11
N THR A 261 -1.26 24.47 -3.35
CA THR A 261 -2.45 24.36 -4.22
C THR A 261 -3.20 23.06 -4.12
N TYR A 262 -2.50 21.96 -3.86
CA TYR A 262 -3.04 20.62 -3.72
C TYR A 262 -2.12 19.83 -2.80
N GLN A 263 -2.71 18.96 -1.99
CA GLN A 263 -2.00 17.96 -1.19
C GLN A 263 -2.20 16.59 -1.82
N ASP A 264 -1.13 15.81 -1.92
CA ASP A 264 -1.22 14.44 -2.42
C ASP A 264 -1.81 13.55 -1.34
N SER A 265 -2.83 12.78 -1.71
CA SER A 265 -3.32 11.63 -0.94
C SER A 265 -3.15 10.38 -1.80
N LYS A 266 -2.16 9.56 -1.46
CA LYS A 266 -1.78 8.34 -2.18
C LYS A 266 -2.41 7.14 -1.48
N ILE A 267 -3.22 6.37 -2.21
CA ILE A 267 -3.86 5.15 -1.74
C ILE A 267 -3.42 4.00 -2.63
N ASP A 268 -2.80 3.00 -2.03
CA ASP A 268 -2.41 1.76 -2.70
C ASP A 268 -3.40 0.65 -2.32
N TYR A 269 -3.83 -0.13 -3.31
CA TYR A 269 -4.68 -1.31 -3.15
C TYR A 269 -4.15 -2.36 -4.11
N VAL A 270 -4.07 -3.62 -3.70
CA VAL A 270 -3.52 -4.61 -4.62
C VAL A 270 -4.61 -5.36 -5.34
N LEU A 271 -4.32 -5.76 -6.56
CA LEU A 271 -5.28 -6.52 -7.34
C LEU A 271 -4.69 -7.84 -7.78
N THR A 272 -3.36 -7.91 -7.92
CA THR A 272 -2.66 -9.07 -8.48
C THR A 272 -2.96 -10.39 -7.78
N THR A 273 -3.22 -10.39 -6.47
CA THR A 273 -3.56 -11.62 -5.72
C THR A 273 -4.94 -12.18 -6.06
N GLY A 274 -5.82 -11.39 -6.68
CA GLY A 274 -7.05 -11.87 -7.31
C GLY A 274 -6.81 -12.91 -8.43
N SER A 275 -5.57 -13.05 -8.92
CA SER A 275 -5.16 -14.11 -9.85
C SER A 275 -4.87 -15.47 -9.19
N ASN A 276 -4.99 -15.58 -7.86
CA ASN A 276 -4.77 -16.83 -7.13
C ASN A 276 -5.99 -17.76 -7.10
N TRP A 277 -7.16 -17.26 -7.51
CA TRP A 277 -8.39 -18.03 -7.59
C TRP A 277 -8.47 -18.85 -8.88
N ALA A 278 -9.41 -19.79 -8.94
CA ALA A 278 -9.48 -20.81 -9.98
C ALA A 278 -9.63 -20.25 -11.41
N LYS A 279 -10.14 -19.02 -11.54
CA LYS A 279 -10.37 -18.31 -12.81
C LYS A 279 -10.14 -16.81 -12.63
N PRO A 280 -9.99 -16.06 -13.74
CA PRO A 280 -10.11 -14.60 -13.71
C PRO A 280 -11.39 -14.15 -12.99
N ILE A 281 -11.35 -12.98 -12.38
CA ILE A 281 -12.46 -12.39 -11.63
C ILE A 281 -13.62 -12.20 -12.61
N GLY A 282 -14.74 -12.89 -12.37
CA GLY A 282 -15.85 -12.90 -13.32
C GLY A 282 -16.36 -11.49 -13.65
N THR A 283 -16.61 -10.68 -12.62
CA THR A 283 -16.93 -9.25 -12.75
C THR A 283 -16.19 -8.44 -11.71
N PHE A 284 -15.32 -7.55 -12.16
CA PHE A 284 -14.65 -6.59 -11.29
C PHE A 284 -15.30 -5.22 -11.51
N ARG A 285 -15.71 -4.56 -10.43
CA ARG A 285 -16.20 -3.19 -10.45
C ARG A 285 -15.41 -2.38 -9.44
N LEU A 286 -14.83 -1.28 -9.89
CA LEU A 286 -14.15 -0.31 -9.05
C LEU A 286 -14.91 1.01 -9.07
N VAL A 287 -15.12 1.59 -7.89
CA VAL A 287 -15.56 2.97 -7.72
C VAL A 287 -14.50 3.74 -6.95
N VAL A 288 -14.02 4.85 -7.51
CA VAL A 288 -13.13 5.79 -6.81
C VAL A 288 -13.91 7.07 -6.53
N ASP A 289 -14.01 7.44 -5.26
CA ASP A 289 -14.59 8.70 -4.80
C ASP A 289 -13.50 9.68 -4.35
N LYS A 290 -13.36 10.79 -5.08
CA LYS A 290 -12.37 11.82 -4.77
C LYS A 290 -12.78 12.76 -3.63
N GLY A 291 -13.93 12.53 -2.99
CA GLY A 291 -14.40 13.23 -1.78
C GLY A 291 -15.05 14.59 -2.05
N ALA A 292 -14.39 15.48 -2.79
CA ALA A 292 -14.90 16.82 -3.08
C ALA A 292 -14.84 17.17 -4.58
N PRO A 293 -15.81 17.93 -5.14
CA PRO A 293 -15.78 18.32 -6.56
C PRO A 293 -14.55 19.11 -7.00
N LYS A 294 -13.87 19.83 -6.09
CA LYS A 294 -12.63 20.58 -6.35
C LYS A 294 -11.37 19.72 -6.39
N ASN A 295 -11.37 18.54 -5.77
CA ASN A 295 -10.25 17.61 -5.80
C ASN A 295 -10.00 17.10 -7.22
N LEU A 296 -8.78 16.64 -7.51
CA LEU A 296 -8.48 15.88 -8.72
C LEU A 296 -8.21 14.42 -8.35
N VAL A 297 -8.34 13.51 -9.31
CA VAL A 297 -8.07 12.09 -9.09
C VAL A 297 -7.42 11.48 -10.32
N SER A 298 -6.42 10.63 -10.10
CA SER A 298 -5.68 9.90 -11.13
C SER A 298 -5.48 8.46 -10.67
N PHE A 299 -5.73 7.51 -11.56
CA PHE A 299 -5.45 6.08 -11.33
C PHE A 299 -5.42 5.33 -12.67
N CYS A 300 -4.64 4.26 -12.71
CA CYS A 300 -4.51 3.44 -13.91
C CYS A 300 -5.74 2.55 -14.14
N ALA A 301 -6.61 2.95 -15.07
CA ALA A 301 -7.73 2.15 -15.52
C ALA A 301 -8.20 2.56 -16.92
N SER A 302 -8.80 1.62 -17.66
CA SER A 302 -9.39 1.87 -18.98
C SER A 302 -10.91 1.91 -18.90
N GLY A 303 -11.55 2.78 -19.68
CA GLY A 303 -13.01 2.88 -19.72
C GLY A 303 -13.64 3.56 -18.49
N VAL A 304 -12.88 4.41 -17.80
CA VAL A 304 -13.34 5.20 -16.65
C VAL A 304 -14.56 6.04 -17.02
N LYS A 305 -15.64 5.91 -16.23
CA LYS A 305 -16.85 6.71 -16.37
C LYS A 305 -17.07 7.55 -15.12
N LYS A 306 -17.31 8.84 -15.29
CA LYS A 306 -17.79 9.68 -14.18
C LYS A 306 -19.27 9.39 -13.94
N ILE A 307 -19.60 8.85 -12.75
CA ILE A 307 -20.96 8.45 -12.37
C ILE A 307 -21.62 9.41 -11.37
N ALA A 308 -20.84 10.28 -10.73
CA ALA A 308 -21.31 11.35 -9.85
C ALA A 308 -20.31 12.53 -9.85
N PRO A 309 -20.59 13.67 -9.20
CA PRO A 309 -19.65 14.80 -9.13
C PRO A 309 -18.25 14.43 -8.63
N THR A 310 -18.15 13.45 -7.74
CA THR A 310 -16.89 12.97 -7.13
C THR A 310 -16.55 11.51 -7.43
N LYS A 311 -17.44 10.76 -8.08
CA LYS A 311 -17.31 9.30 -8.25
C LYS A 311 -17.01 8.89 -9.69
N PHE A 312 -16.04 8.00 -9.83
CA PHE A 312 -15.57 7.44 -11.09
C PHE A 312 -15.66 5.92 -11.00
N GLU A 313 -16.14 5.28 -12.07
CA GLU A 313 -16.38 3.85 -12.12
C GLU A 313 -15.67 3.20 -13.30
N VAL A 314 -15.13 2.00 -13.07
CA VAL A 314 -14.80 1.04 -14.12
C VAL A 314 -15.42 -0.31 -13.83
N VAL A 315 -15.77 -1.02 -14.91
CA VAL A 315 -16.30 -2.38 -14.84
C VAL A 315 -15.58 -3.24 -15.87
N TYR A 316 -14.98 -4.32 -15.40
CA TYR A 316 -14.33 -5.33 -16.22
C TYR A 316 -15.04 -6.68 -16.07
N ARG A 317 -14.96 -7.50 -17.12
CA ARG A 317 -15.44 -8.89 -17.14
C ARG A 317 -14.26 -9.80 -17.40
N ASP A 318 -14.28 -10.99 -16.78
CA ASP A 318 -13.20 -11.97 -16.87
C ASP A 318 -11.83 -11.32 -16.59
N PHE A 319 -11.80 -10.49 -15.55
CA PHE A 319 -10.69 -9.61 -15.23
C PHE A 319 -9.55 -10.39 -14.61
N LEU A 320 -8.40 -10.36 -15.27
CA LEU A 320 -7.14 -10.87 -14.73
C LEU A 320 -6.27 -9.68 -14.35
N PRO A 321 -6.19 -9.30 -13.06
CA PRO A 321 -5.36 -8.20 -12.62
C PRO A 321 -3.88 -8.52 -12.84
N LYS A 322 -3.18 -7.61 -13.52
CA LYS A 322 -1.75 -7.75 -13.85
C LYS A 322 -0.85 -6.84 -13.03
N GLU A 323 -1.44 -5.80 -12.48
CA GLU A 323 -0.79 -4.73 -11.73
C GLU A 323 -1.71 -4.36 -10.58
N ASP A 324 -1.11 -3.78 -9.55
CA ASP A 324 -1.83 -3.27 -8.40
C ASP A 324 -2.40 -1.89 -8.70
N LEU A 325 -3.39 -1.48 -7.91
CA LEU A 325 -4.06 -0.21 -8.09
C LEU A 325 -3.40 0.87 -7.24
N HIS A 326 -2.96 1.92 -7.93
CA HIS A 326 -2.43 3.13 -7.31
C HIS A 326 -3.38 4.29 -7.60
N VAL A 327 -3.95 4.87 -6.54
CA VAL A 327 -4.86 6.01 -6.63
C VAL A 327 -4.20 7.25 -6.05
N LEU A 328 -4.10 8.30 -6.84
CA LEU A 328 -3.69 9.62 -6.41
C LEU A 328 -4.91 10.54 -6.36
N ILE A 329 -5.25 11.04 -5.18
CA ILE A 329 -6.24 12.11 -5.01
C ILE A 329 -5.48 13.39 -4.67
N LEU A 330 -5.65 14.42 -5.49
CA LEU A 330 -5.13 15.75 -5.22
C LEU A 330 -6.18 16.53 -4.44
N VAL A 331 -5.97 16.66 -3.13
CA VAL A 331 -6.89 17.34 -2.22
C VAL A 331 -6.70 18.84 -2.36
N ALA A 332 -7.75 19.54 -2.78
CA ALA A 332 -7.74 20.99 -2.89
C ALA A 332 -7.76 21.63 -1.48
N PRO A 333 -7.15 22.81 -1.30
CA PRO A 333 -7.23 23.60 -0.07
C PRO A 333 -8.67 23.80 0.32
N THR A 334 -8.95 23.58 1.61
CA THR A 334 -10.18 24.05 2.22
C THR A 334 -10.18 25.57 2.17
N GLU A 335 -11.20 26.18 1.57
CA GLU A 335 -11.46 27.60 1.76
C GLU A 335 -11.77 27.81 3.25
N GLU A 336 -10.88 28.50 3.98
CA GLU A 336 -11.19 29.01 5.31
C GLU A 336 -12.27 30.09 5.26
#